data_AF-A0A2V1CEZ4-F1
#
_entry.id   AF-A0A2V1CEZ4-F1
#
_cell.length_a   1.000
_cell.length_b   1.000
_cell.length_c   1.000
_cell.angle_alpha   90.00
_cell.angle_beta   90.00
_cell.angle_gamma   90.00
#
_symmetry.space_group_name_H-M   'P 1'
#
loop_
_entity.id
_entity.type
_entity.pdbx_description
1 polymer ?
#
loop_
_entity_poly.entity_id
_entity_poly.type
_entity_poly.pdbx_seq_one_letter_code
_entity_poly.pdbx_strand_id
1 'polypeptide(L)'
;MTSLQTFHFFPLLSPELRIQVWQEALLIPRLVLIWKHTARNANIVRRSVVSPLLCVNRESRNEAIRLYSPPPSYPASPEIPVYIGPGTDIVYIAGIDGERRAFKHVTWTCDFLAQDLDSQCPSFAPLRRLAVDEEFLQQTTFLQFNKMPYSVWKLVISDLPELEELILVRRGSGCGWTVGEVEEKLLEAKEKFRRFWEDMCTDEGEAQALMKWRMPSIRILKPDELVEICWV
;
A
#
# COMPACT_ATOMS: atom_id res chain seq x y z
N MET A 1 36.64 27.55 -4.85
CA MET A 1 35.46 27.01 -4.15
C MET A 1 34.26 27.16 -5.05
N THR A 2 33.91 26.15 -5.83
CA THR A 2 32.67 26.11 -6.63
C THR A 2 31.51 25.86 -5.68
N SER A 3 30.59 26.81 -5.54
CA SER A 3 29.42 26.59 -4.70
C SER A 3 28.56 25.50 -5.36
N LEU A 4 28.35 24.39 -4.65
CA LEU A 4 27.42 23.32 -4.99
C LEU A 4 25.95 23.77 -4.78
N GLN A 5 25.62 25.03 -5.12
CA GLN A 5 24.30 25.60 -4.81
C GLN A 5 23.30 25.54 -5.97
N THR A 6 23.73 25.25 -7.19
CA THR A 6 22.86 25.31 -8.38
C THR A 6 23.08 24.12 -9.30
N PHE A 7 22.81 22.91 -8.80
CA PHE A 7 22.68 21.74 -9.67
C PHE A 7 21.22 21.59 -10.10
N HIS A 8 20.94 21.91 -11.36
CA HIS A 8 19.64 21.76 -12.00
C HIS A 8 19.75 20.68 -13.07
N PHE A 9 18.90 19.66 -13.00
CA PHE A 9 18.60 18.86 -14.18
C PHE A 9 17.78 19.74 -15.13
N PHE A 10 18.12 19.72 -16.42
CA PHE A 10 17.51 20.59 -17.44
C PHE A 10 17.79 22.10 -17.24
N PRO A 11 19.05 22.55 -17.16
CA PRO A 11 19.40 23.95 -16.88
C PRO A 11 18.91 24.93 -17.96
N LEU A 12 18.62 24.43 -19.16
CA LEU A 12 18.09 25.23 -20.28
C LEU A 12 16.57 25.49 -20.16
N LEU A 13 15.87 24.77 -19.27
CA LEU A 13 14.44 24.99 -19.02
C LEU A 13 14.23 26.11 -17.99
N SER A 14 13.14 26.85 -18.15
CA SER A 14 12.69 27.81 -17.13
C SER A 14 12.33 27.08 -15.84
N PRO A 15 12.40 27.75 -14.67
CA PRO A 15 12.04 27.13 -13.39
C PRO A 15 10.66 26.47 -13.39
N GLU A 16 9.68 27.08 -14.06
CA GLU A 16 8.30 26.58 -14.15
C GLU A 16 8.25 25.24 -14.89
N LEU A 17 8.95 25.13 -16.03
CA LEU A 17 9.02 23.89 -16.81
C LEU A 17 9.77 22.80 -16.05
N ARG A 18 10.83 23.15 -15.29
CA ARG A 18 11.53 22.17 -14.46
C ARG A 18 10.64 21.59 -13.37
N ILE A 19 9.82 22.44 -12.72
CA ILE A 19 8.85 21.99 -11.73
C ILE A 19 7.82 21.06 -12.36
N GLN A 20 7.30 21.38 -13.55
CA GLN A 20 6.38 20.51 -14.28
C GLN A 20 6.97 19.13 -14.56
N VAL A 21 8.25 19.05 -14.95
CA VAL A 21 8.94 17.75 -15.14
C VAL A 21 8.91 16.91 -13.85
N TRP A 22 9.15 17.53 -12.68
CA TRP A 22 9.08 16.81 -11.41
C TRP A 22 7.66 16.40 -11.03
N GLN A 23 6.66 17.24 -11.32
CA GLN A 23 5.26 16.92 -11.09
C GLN A 23 4.79 15.74 -11.94
N GLU A 24 5.16 15.71 -13.23
CA GLU A 24 4.89 14.57 -14.12
C GLU A 24 5.62 13.31 -13.65
N ALA A 25 6.88 13.44 -13.21
CA ALA A 25 7.64 12.31 -12.67
C ALA A 25 7.00 11.72 -11.41
N LEU A 26 6.34 12.54 -10.58
CA LEU A 26 5.61 12.08 -9.39
C LEU A 26 4.34 11.28 -9.71
N LEU A 27 3.82 11.37 -10.94
CA LEU A 27 2.67 10.58 -11.40
C LEU A 27 3.06 9.14 -11.75
N ILE A 28 4.35 8.86 -11.93
CA ILE A 28 4.82 7.55 -12.33
C ILE A 28 4.71 6.58 -11.14
N PRO A 29 3.99 5.46 -11.28
CA PRO A 29 3.81 4.52 -10.18
C PRO A 29 5.13 3.93 -9.72
N ARG A 30 5.28 3.72 -8.42
CA ARG A 30 6.42 3.03 -7.83
C ARG A 30 5.95 1.81 -7.08
N LEU A 31 6.78 0.78 -7.04
CA LEU A 31 6.51 -0.40 -6.23
C LEU A 31 7.05 -0.20 -4.81
N VAL A 32 6.15 0.02 -3.85
CA VAL A 32 6.51 0.14 -2.44
C VAL A 32 6.29 -1.21 -1.77
N LEU A 33 7.34 -2.01 -1.69
CA LEU A 33 7.28 -3.30 -1.02
C LEU A 33 7.37 -3.11 0.49
N ILE A 34 6.48 -3.81 1.19
CA ILE A 34 6.29 -3.76 2.63
C ILE A 34 6.63 -5.14 3.19
N TRP A 35 7.70 -5.22 3.99
CA TRP A 35 8.11 -6.47 4.65
C TRP A 35 8.45 -6.24 6.13
N LYS A 36 8.36 -7.30 6.94
CA LYS A 36 8.76 -7.25 8.35
C LYS A 36 10.27 -7.40 8.49
N HIS A 37 10.84 -6.76 9.51
CA HIS A 37 12.20 -7.03 9.96
C HIS A 37 12.35 -8.48 10.43
N THR A 38 13.42 -9.17 10.02
CA THR A 38 13.76 -10.51 10.54
C THR A 38 14.18 -10.49 12.02
N ALA A 39 14.43 -9.31 12.60
CA ALA A 39 14.78 -9.17 14.00
C ALA A 39 13.55 -9.28 14.93
N ARG A 40 13.59 -10.21 15.90
CA ARG A 40 12.51 -10.49 16.87
C ARG A 40 11.96 -9.29 17.64
N ASN A 41 12.69 -8.16 17.67
CA ASN A 41 12.38 -7.00 18.51
C ASN A 41 12.11 -5.71 17.71
N ALA A 42 12.16 -5.76 16.37
CA ALA A 42 11.91 -4.58 15.55
C ALA A 42 10.41 -4.50 15.21
N ASN A 43 9.69 -3.61 15.90
CA ASN A 43 8.30 -3.25 15.57
C ASN A 43 8.19 -2.33 14.34
N ILE A 44 9.26 -2.22 13.55
CA ILE A 44 9.35 -1.26 12.45
C ILE A 44 9.33 -2.03 11.13
N VAL A 45 8.32 -1.76 10.32
CA VAL A 45 8.19 -2.27 8.95
C VAL A 45 9.24 -1.58 8.07
N ARG A 46 10.02 -2.36 7.31
CA ARG A 46 10.96 -1.81 6.33
C ARG A 46 10.29 -1.77 4.96
N ARG A 47 10.54 -0.68 4.24
CA ARG A 47 10.01 -0.44 2.89
C ARG A 47 11.17 -0.34 1.90
N SER A 48 11.00 -0.95 0.73
CA SER A 48 12.11 -1.23 -0.19
C SER A 48 12.69 -0.01 -0.90
N VAL A 49 11.93 1.06 -1.14
CA VAL A 49 12.36 2.13 -2.06
C VAL A 49 12.13 3.54 -1.49
N VAL A 50 13.25 4.22 -1.18
CA VAL A 50 13.27 5.70 -1.11
C VAL A 50 13.01 6.21 -2.52
N SER A 51 12.01 7.08 -2.69
CA SER A 51 11.69 7.65 -4.01
C SER A 51 12.94 8.21 -4.67
N PRO A 52 13.28 7.80 -5.91
CA PRO A 52 14.44 8.34 -6.61
C PRO A 52 14.43 9.87 -6.61
N LEU A 53 13.24 10.47 -6.69
CA LEU A 53 12.98 11.91 -6.67
C LEU A 53 13.47 12.61 -5.39
N LEU A 54 13.56 11.90 -4.26
CA LEU A 54 14.13 12.45 -3.01
C LEU A 54 15.66 12.61 -3.09
N CYS A 55 16.29 11.89 -4.02
CA CYS A 55 17.75 11.81 -4.16
C CYS A 55 18.29 12.60 -5.37
N VAL A 56 17.46 12.90 -6.37
CA VAL A 56 17.89 13.53 -7.64
C VAL A 56 18.55 14.90 -7.44
N ASN A 57 17.80 15.90 -6.96
CA ASN A 57 18.30 17.24 -6.67
C ASN A 57 17.36 17.97 -5.68
N ARG A 58 17.64 19.25 -5.38
CA ARG A 58 16.84 20.03 -4.45
C ARG A 58 15.42 20.30 -4.95
N GLU A 59 15.22 20.58 -6.24
CA GLU A 59 13.90 20.85 -6.82
C GLU A 59 13.02 19.59 -6.75
N SER A 60 13.53 18.46 -7.25
CA SER A 60 12.86 17.16 -7.22
C SER A 60 12.51 16.74 -5.79
N ARG A 61 13.45 16.87 -4.85
CA ARG A 61 13.21 16.56 -3.44
C ARG A 61 12.11 17.42 -2.83
N ASN A 62 12.10 18.72 -3.11
CA ASN A 62 11.08 19.62 -2.56
C ASN A 62 9.67 19.26 -3.07
N GLU A 63 9.54 18.93 -4.35
CA GLU A 63 8.26 18.51 -4.93
C GLU A 63 7.83 17.14 -4.39
N ALA A 64 8.75 16.18 -4.27
CA ALA A 64 8.49 14.88 -3.66
C ALA A 64 8.06 15.01 -2.19
N ILE A 65 8.79 15.79 -1.38
CA ILE A 65 8.44 16.06 0.02
C ILE A 65 7.07 16.74 0.11
N ARG A 66 6.73 17.69 -0.78
CA ARG A 66 5.40 18.31 -0.78
C ARG A 66 4.28 17.30 -0.98
N LEU A 67 4.48 16.30 -1.84
CA LEU A 67 3.47 15.26 -2.09
C LEU A 67 3.40 14.24 -0.95
N TYR A 68 4.56 13.86 -0.40
CA TYR A 68 4.64 12.76 0.56
C TYR A 68 4.55 13.21 2.03
N SER A 69 4.69 14.51 2.34
CA SER A 69 4.75 14.98 3.74
C SER A 69 3.38 15.11 4.39
N PRO A 70 3.32 14.93 5.72
CA PRO A 70 2.12 15.24 6.48
C PRO A 70 1.71 16.70 6.45
N PRO A 71 0.41 16.99 6.61
CA PRO A 71 -0.01 18.34 6.94
C PRO A 71 0.59 18.73 8.30
N PRO A 72 0.86 20.04 8.51
CA PRO A 72 1.44 20.56 9.76
C PRO A 72 0.61 20.26 11.02
N SER A 73 -0.66 19.89 10.87
CA SER A 73 -1.58 19.58 11.96
C SER A 73 -1.39 18.19 12.58
N TYR A 74 -0.48 17.36 12.05
CA TYR A 74 -0.31 15.98 12.50
C TYR A 74 0.68 15.86 13.68
N PRO A 75 0.26 15.33 14.84
CA PRO A 75 1.13 15.18 16.00
C PRO A 75 2.07 13.99 15.83
N ALA A 76 3.37 14.25 15.99
CA ALA A 76 4.47 13.27 15.94
C ALA A 76 4.63 12.54 14.59
N SER A 77 5.57 13.04 13.76
CA SER A 77 6.14 12.22 12.69
C SER A 77 6.79 10.97 13.32
N PRO A 78 6.66 9.78 12.72
CA PRO A 78 7.53 8.66 13.07
C PRO A 78 9.01 9.08 12.98
N GLU A 79 9.89 8.43 13.74
CA GLU A 79 11.36 8.65 13.70
C GLU A 79 11.95 8.47 12.29
N ILE A 80 11.21 7.82 11.38
CA ILE A 80 11.59 7.58 9.99
C ILE A 80 10.39 7.97 9.10
N PRO A 81 10.51 9.02 8.27
CA PRO A 81 9.43 9.41 7.37
C PRO A 81 9.20 8.33 6.29
N VAL A 82 7.93 7.96 6.14
CA VAL A 82 7.46 6.96 5.19
C VAL A 82 6.87 7.69 3.99
N TYR A 83 7.57 7.67 2.87
CA TYR A 83 7.14 8.37 1.67
C TYR A 83 6.37 7.42 0.75
N ILE A 84 5.04 7.39 0.90
CA ILE A 84 4.11 6.76 -0.03
C ILE A 84 3.41 7.88 -0.81
N GLY A 85 3.46 7.79 -2.14
CA GLY A 85 2.68 8.61 -3.06
C GLY A 85 1.24 8.09 -3.11
N PRO A 86 0.29 8.77 -2.49
CA PRO A 86 -1.08 8.28 -2.45
C PRO A 86 -1.68 8.37 -3.86
N GLY A 87 -2.41 7.33 -4.26
CA GLY A 87 -2.97 7.21 -5.60
C GLY A 87 -1.97 6.91 -6.73
N THR A 88 -0.67 7.13 -6.54
CA THR A 88 0.36 6.81 -7.55
C THR A 88 1.15 5.54 -7.22
N ASP A 89 1.54 5.33 -5.98
CA ASP A 89 2.33 4.15 -5.60
C ASP A 89 1.46 2.88 -5.57
N ILE A 90 2.10 1.76 -5.91
CA ILE A 90 1.54 0.42 -5.71
C ILE A 90 2.18 -0.15 -4.45
N VAL A 91 1.37 -0.32 -3.41
CA VAL A 91 1.81 -0.95 -2.17
C VAL A 91 1.82 -2.46 -2.37
N TYR A 92 2.92 -3.15 -2.07
CA TYR A 92 3.07 -4.57 -2.30
C TYR A 92 3.32 -5.36 -1.02
N ILE A 93 2.44 -6.33 -0.74
CA ILE A 93 2.54 -7.31 0.35
C ILE A 93 3.03 -8.63 -0.24
N ALA A 94 4.35 -8.85 -0.23
CA ALA A 94 4.97 -9.97 -0.91
C ALA A 94 4.90 -11.31 -0.19
N GLY A 95 4.21 -11.46 0.94
CA GLY A 95 4.00 -12.75 1.63
C GLY A 95 5.24 -13.57 2.08
N ILE A 96 6.45 -13.18 1.68
CA ILE A 96 7.72 -13.88 1.88
C ILE A 96 8.43 -13.26 3.07
N ASP A 97 7.88 -13.46 4.27
CA ASP A 97 8.62 -13.25 5.52
C ASP A 97 9.27 -14.58 5.93
N GLY A 98 10.20 -15.07 5.10
CA GLY A 98 11.11 -16.17 5.42
C GLY A 98 10.44 -17.53 5.72
N GLU A 99 11.27 -18.57 5.71
CA GLU A 99 10.80 -19.92 5.98
C GLU A 99 10.22 -20.03 7.41
N ARG A 100 8.97 -20.51 7.49
CA ARG A 100 8.35 -21.24 8.64
C ARG A 100 7.67 -20.50 9.80
N ARG A 101 7.04 -19.33 9.66
CA ARG A 101 6.11 -18.86 10.73
C ARG A 101 4.75 -18.36 10.24
N ALA A 102 3.84 -19.33 10.18
CA ALA A 102 2.39 -19.28 10.42
C ALA A 102 1.78 -17.91 10.71
N PHE A 103 0.86 -17.47 9.84
CA PHE A 103 -0.35 -16.63 10.05
C PHE A 103 -0.26 -15.34 10.89
N LYS A 104 0.38 -15.36 12.06
CA LYS A 104 0.60 -14.22 12.96
C LYS A 104 1.34 -13.05 12.33
N HIS A 105 2.19 -13.31 11.34
CA HIS A 105 2.99 -12.27 10.70
C HIS A 105 2.16 -11.41 9.73
N VAL A 106 1.13 -11.98 9.11
CA VAL A 106 0.26 -11.35 8.11
C VAL A 106 -0.67 -10.34 8.76
N THR A 107 -1.39 -10.79 9.79
CA THR A 107 -2.29 -9.96 10.57
C THR A 107 -1.54 -8.73 11.06
N TRP A 108 -0.32 -8.90 11.58
CA TRP A 108 0.50 -7.78 12.03
C TRP A 108 0.91 -6.80 10.90
N THR A 109 1.24 -7.29 9.70
CA THR A 109 1.54 -6.42 8.55
C THR A 109 0.28 -5.67 8.08
N CYS A 110 -0.88 -6.33 8.05
CA CYS A 110 -2.15 -5.68 7.73
C CYS A 110 -2.57 -4.68 8.82
N ASP A 111 -2.37 -5.01 10.10
CA ASP A 111 -2.65 -4.13 11.25
C ASP A 111 -1.76 -2.91 11.22
N PHE A 112 -0.46 -3.12 10.96
CA PHE A 112 0.47 -2.02 10.79
C PHE A 112 0.12 -1.21 9.58
N LEU A 113 -0.29 -1.81 8.45
CA LEU A 113 -0.71 -1.05 7.29
C LEU A 113 -1.96 -0.24 7.55
N ALA A 114 -2.99 -0.83 8.15
CA ALA A 114 -4.21 -0.13 8.53
C ALA A 114 -3.88 0.99 9.52
N GLN A 115 -3.09 0.72 10.56
CA GLN A 115 -2.65 1.74 11.52
C GLN A 115 -1.79 2.81 10.86
N ASP A 116 -0.85 2.48 9.98
CA ASP A 116 0.00 3.46 9.33
C ASP A 116 -0.84 4.30 8.36
N LEU A 117 -1.77 3.70 7.62
CA LEU A 117 -2.71 4.41 6.74
C LEU A 117 -3.69 5.29 7.53
N ASP A 118 -4.21 4.82 8.66
CA ASP A 118 -5.17 5.54 9.50
C ASP A 118 -4.50 6.59 10.41
N SER A 119 -3.25 6.34 10.85
CA SER A 119 -2.59 7.10 11.91
C SER A 119 -1.24 7.73 11.54
N GLN A 120 -0.67 7.51 10.35
CA GLN A 120 0.68 8.01 10.02
C GLN A 120 0.97 8.29 8.53
N CYS A 121 0.08 7.93 7.60
CA CYS A 121 0.27 8.09 6.16
C CYS A 121 -0.60 9.27 5.70
N PRO A 122 -0.05 10.48 5.69
CA PRO A 122 -0.83 11.70 5.72
C PRO A 122 -0.94 12.34 4.34
N SER A 123 -0.57 11.58 3.32
CA SER A 123 -0.78 11.96 1.95
C SER A 123 -2.25 11.68 1.66
N PHE A 124 -3.08 12.71 1.83
CA PHE A 124 -4.55 12.75 1.85
C PHE A 124 -5.33 11.99 0.77
N ALA A 125 -4.66 11.41 -0.23
CA ALA A 125 -5.34 10.55 -1.17
C ALA A 125 -5.35 9.10 -0.64
N PRO A 126 -6.44 8.37 -0.89
CA PRO A 126 -6.52 6.96 -0.53
C PRO A 126 -5.40 6.15 -1.20
N LEU A 127 -5.05 5.02 -0.59
CA LEU A 127 -4.32 3.98 -1.31
C LEU A 127 -5.25 3.39 -2.38
N ARG A 128 -4.91 3.63 -3.65
CA ARG A 128 -5.73 3.19 -4.79
C ARG A 128 -5.32 1.85 -5.36
N ARG A 129 -4.07 1.43 -5.14
CA ARG A 129 -3.51 0.22 -5.73
C ARG A 129 -2.76 -0.61 -4.71
N LEU A 130 -3.17 -1.87 -4.58
CA LEU A 130 -2.57 -2.83 -3.66
C LEU A 130 -2.17 -4.07 -4.46
N ALA A 131 -0.91 -4.47 -4.33
CA ALA A 131 -0.40 -5.74 -4.82
C ALA A 131 -0.23 -6.73 -3.64
N VAL A 132 -0.60 -7.98 -3.85
CA VAL A 132 -0.50 -9.05 -2.84
C VAL A 132 -0.07 -10.34 -3.52
N ASP A 133 0.82 -11.10 -2.89
CA ASP A 133 1.14 -12.44 -3.38
C ASP A 133 -0.09 -13.35 -3.39
N GLU A 134 -0.28 -14.06 -4.49
CA GLU A 134 -1.45 -14.94 -4.66
C GLU A 134 -1.41 -16.12 -3.69
N GLU A 135 -0.26 -16.79 -3.58
CA GLU A 135 -0.07 -17.92 -2.65
C GLU A 135 -0.34 -17.49 -1.21
N PHE A 136 0.02 -16.24 -0.89
CA PHE A 136 -0.22 -15.66 0.40
C PHE A 136 -1.72 -15.42 0.66
N LEU A 137 -2.41 -14.82 -0.30
CA LEU A 137 -3.85 -14.58 -0.19
C LEU A 137 -4.63 -15.90 -0.06
N GLN A 138 -4.23 -16.94 -0.79
CA GLN A 138 -4.77 -18.30 -0.70
C GLN A 138 -4.60 -18.91 0.69
N GLN A 139 -3.48 -18.64 1.35
CA GLN A 139 -3.21 -19.11 2.71
C GLN A 139 -4.01 -18.33 3.76
N THR A 140 -4.39 -17.07 3.50
CA THR A 140 -5.19 -16.28 4.44
C THR A 140 -6.66 -16.73 4.45
N THR A 141 -6.96 -17.75 5.26
CA THR A 141 -8.35 -18.14 5.53
C THR A 141 -9.12 -17.02 6.23
N PHE A 142 -10.45 -16.98 6.03
CA PHE A 142 -11.38 -16.22 6.87
C PHE A 142 -11.35 -16.77 8.30
N LEU A 143 -10.35 -16.41 9.09
CA LEU A 143 -10.19 -16.95 10.44
C LEU A 143 -11.34 -16.48 11.33
N GLN A 144 -12.35 -17.33 11.54
CA GLN A 144 -13.34 -17.11 12.59
C GLN A 144 -12.66 -17.23 13.95
N PHE A 145 -12.24 -16.11 14.52
CA PHE A 145 -12.05 -16.00 15.95
C PHE A 145 -13.22 -15.19 16.52
N ASN A 146 -13.51 -15.37 17.80
CA ASN A 146 -14.43 -14.53 18.58
C ASN A 146 -14.00 -13.04 18.66
N LYS A 147 -13.04 -12.64 17.82
CA LYS A 147 -12.54 -11.29 17.55
C LYS A 147 -12.30 -11.21 16.04
N MET A 148 -12.62 -10.07 15.43
CA MET A 148 -12.58 -9.83 13.98
C MET A 148 -11.33 -10.43 13.29
N PRO A 149 -11.48 -11.22 12.22
CA PRO A 149 -10.33 -11.69 11.43
C PRO A 149 -9.60 -10.52 10.78
N TYR A 150 -8.47 -10.13 11.34
CA TYR A 150 -7.54 -9.21 10.69
C TYR A 150 -6.73 -9.97 9.63
N SER A 151 -7.13 -9.79 8.37
CA SER A 151 -6.56 -10.43 7.18
C SER A 151 -6.49 -9.42 6.03
N VAL A 152 -5.81 -9.79 4.94
CA VAL A 152 -5.81 -8.98 3.71
C VAL A 152 -7.23 -8.67 3.22
N TRP A 153 -8.17 -9.59 3.45
CA TRP A 153 -9.59 -9.37 3.11
C TRP A 153 -10.22 -8.21 3.88
N LYS A 154 -9.96 -8.10 5.19
CA LYS A 154 -10.41 -6.96 6.01
C LYS A 154 -9.76 -5.68 5.49
N LEU A 155 -8.45 -5.72 5.23
CA LEU A 155 -7.72 -4.57 4.72
C LEU A 155 -8.36 -4.02 3.43
N VAL A 156 -8.64 -4.90 2.47
CA VAL A 156 -9.26 -4.53 1.18
C VAL A 156 -10.71 -4.06 1.34
N ILE A 157 -11.48 -4.65 2.26
CA ILE A 157 -12.93 -4.42 2.34
C ILE A 157 -13.31 -3.28 3.29
N SER A 158 -12.62 -3.18 4.41
CA SER A 158 -12.95 -2.24 5.49
C SER A 158 -11.97 -1.07 5.56
N ASP A 159 -10.67 -1.36 5.46
CA ASP A 159 -9.64 -0.36 5.74
C ASP A 159 -9.23 0.43 4.48
N LEU A 160 -9.56 -0.07 3.28
CA LEU A 160 -9.24 0.54 1.98
C LEU A 160 -10.49 0.78 1.12
N PRO A 161 -11.45 1.63 1.55
CA PRO A 161 -12.73 1.81 0.86
C PRO A 161 -12.60 2.45 -0.53
N GLU A 162 -11.49 3.12 -0.81
CA GLU A 162 -11.19 3.82 -2.07
C GLU A 162 -10.15 3.06 -2.93
N LEU A 163 -9.94 1.77 -2.66
CA LEU A 163 -9.09 0.93 -3.48
C LEU A 163 -9.69 0.78 -4.89
N GLU A 164 -8.94 1.17 -5.91
CA GLU A 164 -9.35 1.09 -7.32
C GLU A 164 -8.86 -0.20 -7.98
N GLU A 165 -7.71 -0.74 -7.54
CA GLU A 165 -7.06 -1.90 -8.14
C GLU A 165 -6.46 -2.83 -7.07
N LEU A 166 -6.79 -4.12 -7.16
CA LEU A 166 -6.14 -5.20 -6.44
C LEU A 166 -5.37 -6.08 -7.42
N ILE A 167 -4.05 -6.12 -7.24
CA ILE A 167 -3.13 -6.87 -8.09
C ILE A 167 -2.68 -8.13 -7.34
N LEU A 168 -2.94 -9.29 -7.92
CA LEU A 168 -2.43 -10.57 -7.43
C LEU A 168 -1.14 -10.91 -8.14
N VAL A 169 -0.09 -11.15 -7.35
CA VAL A 169 1.24 -11.47 -7.85
C VAL A 169 1.43 -12.97 -7.84
N ARG A 170 1.47 -13.55 -9.04
CA ARG A 170 1.63 -15.00 -9.25
C ARG A 170 3.08 -15.34 -9.53
N ARG A 171 3.74 -15.99 -8.57
CA ARG A 171 5.14 -16.43 -8.68
C ARG A 171 5.31 -17.83 -9.31
N GLY A 172 4.31 -18.70 -9.19
CA GLY A 172 4.36 -20.09 -9.65
C GLY A 172 3.68 -20.38 -10.99
N SER A 173 3.94 -21.56 -11.55
CA SER A 173 3.30 -22.09 -12.76
C SER A 173 2.04 -22.92 -12.50
N GLY A 174 1.58 -22.98 -11.24
CA GLY A 174 0.38 -23.74 -10.86
C GLY A 174 -0.92 -23.12 -11.40
N CYS A 175 -2.02 -23.87 -11.27
CA CYS A 175 -3.37 -23.34 -11.47
C CYS A 175 -3.66 -22.35 -10.33
N GLY A 176 -3.31 -21.08 -10.54
CA GLY A 176 -3.71 -19.99 -9.67
C GLY A 176 -5.19 -19.63 -9.88
N TRP A 177 -5.71 -18.78 -9.00
CA TRP A 177 -7.04 -18.22 -9.09
C TRP A 177 -7.24 -17.44 -10.39
N THR A 178 -8.43 -17.51 -10.92
CA THR A 178 -8.92 -16.63 -11.96
C THR A 178 -9.42 -15.33 -11.33
N VAL A 179 -9.58 -14.28 -12.14
CA VAL A 179 -10.18 -13.02 -11.68
C VAL A 179 -11.56 -13.26 -11.04
N GLY A 180 -12.40 -14.10 -11.66
CA GLY A 180 -13.73 -14.41 -11.14
C GLY A 180 -13.70 -15.13 -9.79
N GLU A 181 -12.75 -16.05 -9.57
CA GLU A 181 -12.60 -16.71 -8.27
C GLU A 181 -12.20 -15.72 -7.16
N VAL A 182 -11.37 -14.72 -7.48
CA VAL A 182 -10.96 -13.68 -6.53
C VAL A 182 -12.14 -12.77 -6.18
N GLU A 183 -12.91 -12.35 -7.19
CA GLU A 183 -14.13 -11.57 -7.00
C GLU A 183 -15.14 -12.31 -6.12
N GLU A 184 -15.35 -13.60 -6.38
CA GLU A 184 -16.22 -14.44 -5.57
C GLU A 184 -15.74 -14.50 -4.11
N LYS A 185 -14.42 -14.67 -3.89
CA LYS A 185 -13.84 -14.68 -2.55
C LYS A 185 -13.99 -13.34 -1.84
N LEU A 186 -13.84 -12.22 -2.54
CA LEU A 186 -14.08 -10.88 -1.98
C LEU A 186 -15.54 -10.68 -1.57
N LEU A 187 -16.49 -11.15 -2.37
CA LEU A 187 -17.92 -11.11 -2.03
C LEU A 187 -18.24 -12.00 -0.83
N GLU A 188 -17.70 -13.22 -0.80
CA GLU A 188 -17.82 -14.14 0.34
C GLU A 188 -17.27 -13.50 1.62
N ALA A 189 -16.12 -12.84 1.53
CA ALA A 189 -15.50 -12.12 2.63
C ALA A 189 -16.37 -10.97 3.12
N LYS A 190 -16.87 -10.12 2.19
CA LYS A 190 -17.72 -8.97 2.50
C LYS A 190 -18.97 -9.41 3.24
N GLU A 191 -19.63 -10.46 2.78
CA GLU A 191 -20.84 -10.98 3.40
C GLU A 191 -20.56 -11.54 4.81
N LYS A 192 -19.43 -12.23 5.00
CA LYS A 192 -19.00 -12.68 6.33
C LYS A 192 -18.73 -11.51 7.27
N PHE A 193 -18.06 -10.45 6.80
CA PHE A 193 -17.81 -9.25 7.60
C PHE A 193 -19.11 -8.52 7.94
N ARG A 194 -20.05 -8.41 6.99
CA ARG A 194 -21.37 -7.82 7.23
C ARG A 194 -22.11 -8.55 8.35
N ARG A 195 -22.21 -9.89 8.27
CA ARG A 195 -22.87 -10.70 9.32
C ARG A 195 -22.19 -10.57 10.68
N PHE A 196 -20.85 -10.63 10.69
CA PHE A 196 -20.08 -10.45 11.92
C PHE A 196 -20.41 -9.11 12.59
N TRP A 197 -20.51 -8.02 11.81
CA TRP A 197 -20.83 -6.71 12.35
C TRP A 197 -22.29 -6.54 12.76
N GLU A 198 -23.23 -7.12 12.03
CA GLU A 198 -24.65 -7.14 12.42
C GLU A 198 -24.85 -7.87 13.76
N ASP A 199 -24.07 -8.92 14.02
CA ASP A 199 -24.14 -9.69 15.26
C ASP A 199 -23.40 -9.00 16.43
N MET A 200 -22.35 -8.22 16.16
CA MET A 200 -21.43 -7.70 17.18
C MET A 200 -21.49 -6.19 17.44
N CYS A 201 -21.95 -5.37 16.50
CA CYS A 201 -21.86 -3.91 16.63
C CYS A 201 -23.19 -3.24 16.97
N THR A 202 -23.14 -2.37 17.97
CA THR A 202 -24.09 -1.26 18.16
C THR A 202 -23.64 0.01 17.42
N ASP A 203 -22.46 -0.01 16.77
CA ASP A 203 -21.88 1.15 16.09
C ASP A 203 -22.29 1.17 14.60
N GLU A 204 -23.18 2.11 14.25
CA GLU A 204 -23.72 2.26 12.89
C GLU A 204 -22.65 2.72 11.89
N GLY A 205 -21.54 3.31 12.35
CA GLY A 205 -20.53 3.93 11.48
C GLY A 205 -19.76 2.95 10.61
N GLU A 206 -19.26 1.86 11.19
CA GLU A 206 -18.47 0.85 10.47
C GLU A 206 -19.34 -0.04 9.57
N ALA A 207 -20.57 -0.34 10.02
CA ALA A 207 -21.57 -1.00 9.18
C ALA A 207 -21.88 -0.16 7.94
N GLN A 208 -21.99 1.16 8.07
CA GLN A 208 -22.23 2.05 6.94
C GLN A 208 -21.02 2.23 6.02
N ALA A 209 -19.80 2.08 6.53
CA ALA A 209 -18.58 2.04 5.71
C ALA A 209 -18.55 0.80 4.80
N LEU A 210 -18.93 -0.37 5.33
CA LEU A 210 -19.04 -1.61 4.55
C LEU A 210 -20.09 -1.52 3.43
N MET A 211 -21.16 -0.75 3.64
CA MET A 211 -22.18 -0.49 2.63
C MET A 211 -21.67 0.40 1.48
N LYS A 212 -20.63 1.20 1.71
CA LYS A 212 -20.00 2.07 0.71
C LYS A 212 -18.89 1.38 -0.09
N TRP A 213 -18.39 0.23 0.38
CA TRP A 213 -17.32 -0.49 -0.30
C TRP A 213 -17.70 -0.91 -1.72
N ARG A 214 -16.76 -0.67 -2.64
CA ARG A 214 -16.85 -1.02 -4.07
C ARG A 214 -15.80 -2.08 -4.38
N MET A 215 -16.16 -3.04 -5.23
CA MET A 215 -15.22 -4.04 -5.74
C MET A 215 -14.10 -3.33 -6.51
N PRO A 216 -12.82 -3.52 -6.14
CA PRO A 216 -11.70 -3.00 -6.92
C PRO A 216 -11.58 -3.76 -8.24
N SER A 217 -10.96 -3.15 -9.24
CA SER A 217 -10.53 -3.88 -10.44
C SER A 217 -9.49 -4.92 -10.07
N ILE A 218 -9.68 -6.18 -10.49
CA ILE A 218 -8.77 -7.27 -10.16
C ILE A 218 -7.84 -7.52 -11.35
N ARG A 219 -6.54 -7.55 -11.09
CA ARG A 219 -5.52 -7.95 -12.06
C ARG A 219 -4.64 -9.03 -11.47
N ILE A 220 -4.18 -9.93 -12.34
CA ILE A 220 -3.26 -11.00 -11.96
C ILE A 220 -2.03 -10.81 -12.83
N LEU A 221 -0.89 -10.56 -12.18
CA LEU A 221 0.38 -10.26 -12.83
C LEU A 221 1.46 -11.22 -12.32
N LYS A 222 2.44 -11.50 -13.16
CA LYS A 222 3.73 -12.06 -12.74
C LYS A 222 4.58 -10.97 -12.08
N PRO A 223 5.60 -11.33 -11.28
CA PRO A 223 6.53 -10.36 -10.69
C PRO A 223 7.15 -9.42 -11.72
N ASP A 224 7.55 -9.95 -12.88
CA ASP A 224 8.19 -9.16 -13.94
C ASP A 224 7.20 -8.14 -14.55
N GLU A 225 5.95 -8.55 -14.77
CA GLU A 225 4.87 -7.68 -15.28
C GLU A 225 4.49 -6.57 -14.27
N LEU A 226 4.55 -6.87 -12.96
CA LEU A 226 4.34 -5.89 -11.90
C LEU A 226 5.49 -4.87 -11.85
N VAL A 227 6.71 -5.32 -12.10
CA VAL A 227 7.89 -4.45 -12.19
C VAL A 227 7.80 -3.54 -13.41
N GLU A 228 7.36 -4.05 -14.57
CA GLU A 228 7.24 -3.26 -15.81
C GLU A 228 6.27 -2.07 -15.71
N ILE A 229 5.26 -2.15 -14.84
CA ILE A 229 4.29 -1.05 -14.63
C ILE A 229 4.76 -0.03 -13.57
N CYS A 230 5.92 -0.26 -12.94
CA CYS A 230 6.47 0.58 -11.89
C CYS A 230 7.84 1.16 -12.26
N TRP A 231 8.21 2.28 -11.66
CA TRP A 231 9.61 2.63 -11.48
C TRP A 231 10.26 1.71 -10.45
N VAL A 232 11.39 1.12 -10.83
CA VAL A 232 12.32 0.38 -9.94
C VAL A 232 13.55 1.22 -9.68
#